data_AF-A0A6N2TMI5-F1
#
_entry.id   AF-A0A6N2TMI5-F1
#
_cell.length_a   1.000
_cell.length_b   1.000
_cell.length_c   1.000
_cell.angle_alpha   90.00
_cell.angle_beta   90.00
_cell.angle_gamma   90.00
#
_symmetry.space_group_name_H-M   'P 1'
#
loop_
_entity.id
_entity.type
_entity.pdbx_description
1 polymer ?
#
loop_
_entity_poly.entity_id
_entity_poly.type
_entity_poly.pdbx_seq_one_letter_code
_entity_poly.pdbx_strand_id
1 'polypeptide(L)'
;MEDNREMLLKRVQICDFILVETNEYLDTHPNDQAALDYFKKYNEMRRTAAKEFTEKYGPLNMWDVEGGNRWNWVDDPWPWEKQ
;
A
#
# COMPACT_ATOMS: atom_id res chain seq x y z
N MET A 1 -6.97 -12.31 -15.64
CA MET A 1 -6.37 -10.96 -15.52
C MET A 1 -6.76 -10.30 -14.19
N GLU A 2 -7.94 -10.60 -13.63
CA GLU A 2 -8.32 -10.23 -12.25
C GLU A 2 -7.34 -10.71 -11.17
N ASP A 3 -6.83 -11.94 -11.29
CA ASP A 3 -5.91 -12.55 -10.31
C ASP A 3 -4.67 -11.68 -9.99
N ASN A 4 -4.17 -10.92 -10.97
CA ASN A 4 -2.97 -10.11 -10.77
C ASN A 4 -3.27 -8.77 -10.06
N ARG A 5 -4.47 -8.20 -10.24
CA ARG A 5 -4.89 -6.97 -9.54
C ARG A 5 -5.11 -7.27 -8.06
N GLU A 6 -5.91 -8.30 -7.77
CA GLU A 6 -6.20 -8.71 -6.39
C GLU A 6 -4.95 -9.16 -5.64
N MET A 7 -4.07 -9.91 -6.30
CA MET A 7 -2.80 -10.35 -5.69
C MET A 7 -1.92 -9.16 -5.31
N LEU A 8 -1.75 -8.17 -6.20
CA LEU A 8 -0.94 -6.98 -5.92
C LEU A 8 -1.57 -6.13 -4.81
N LEU A 9 -2.88 -5.91 -4.85
CA LEU A 9 -3.60 -5.19 -3.79
C LEU A 9 -3.46 -5.89 -2.44
N LYS A 10 -3.64 -7.21 -2.41
CA LYS A 10 -3.49 -8.02 -1.20
C LYS A 10 -2.07 -7.96 -0.65
N ARG A 11 -1.05 -7.91 -1.51
CA ARG A 11 0.34 -7.73 -1.09
C ARG A 11 0.56 -6.38 -0.42
N VAL A 12 -0.02 -5.30 -0.96
CA VAL A 12 0.00 -3.97 -0.32
C VAL A 12 -0.67 -4.04 1.05
N GLN A 13 -1.89 -4.58 1.12
CA GLN A 13 -2.66 -4.69 2.38
C GLN A 13 -1.93 -5.49 3.47
N ILE A 14 -1.31 -6.61 3.12
CA ILE A 14 -0.51 -7.41 4.06
C ILE A 14 0.68 -6.60 4.59
N CYS A 15 1.38 -5.86 3.72
CA CYS A 15 2.50 -5.03 4.16
C CYS A 15 2.02 -3.87 5.03
N ASP A 16 0.90 -3.23 4.69
CA ASP A 16 0.30 -2.16 5.50
C ASP A 16 -0.07 -2.66 6.90
N PHE A 17 -0.69 -3.85 7.02
CA PHE A 17 -0.98 -4.47 8.32
C PHE A 17 0.30 -4.70 9.13
N ILE A 18 1.34 -5.29 8.51
CA ILE A 18 2.61 -5.57 9.17
C ILE A 18 3.29 -4.28 9.66
N LEU A 19 3.26 -3.22 8.85
CA LEU A 19 3.82 -1.93 9.22
C LEU A 19 3.11 -1.30 10.41
N VAL A 20 1.77 -1.38 10.45
CA VAL A 20 0.97 -0.89 11.59
C VAL A 20 1.36 -1.65 12.86
N GLU A 21 1.31 -2.99 12.84
CA GLU A 21 1.64 -3.80 14.02
C GLU A 21 3.08 -3.58 14.50
N THR A 22 4.02 -3.44 13.57
CA THR A 22 5.43 -3.19 13.92
C THR A 22 5.61 -1.79 14.52
N ASN A 23 4.86 -0.80 14.01
CA ASN A 23 4.87 0.55 14.56
C ASN A 23 4.36 0.58 16.01
N GLU A 24 3.21 -0.04 16.27
CA GLU A 24 2.63 -0.13 17.62
C GLU A 24 3.59 -0.82 18.62
N TYR A 25 4.36 -1.82 18.17
CA TYR A 25 5.41 -2.41 18.99
C TYR A 25 6.57 -1.43 19.24
N LEU A 26 7.06 -0.77 18.19
CA LEU A 26 8.18 0.18 18.26
C LEU A 26 7.87 1.42 19.11
N ASP A 27 6.60 1.83 19.23
CA ASP A 27 6.17 2.89 20.14
C ASP A 27 6.56 2.63 21.59
N THR A 28 6.68 1.35 21.98
CA THR A 28 7.12 0.94 23.32
C THR A 28 8.57 0.42 23.35
N HIS A 29 9.15 0.06 22.19
CA HIS A 29 10.49 -0.50 22.05
C HIS A 29 11.30 0.22 20.95
N PRO A 30 11.55 1.53 21.05
CA PRO A 30 12.05 2.35 19.93
C PRO A 30 13.48 2.00 19.48
N ASN A 31 14.25 1.30 20.31
CA ASN A 31 15.63 0.91 20.02
C ASN A 31 15.78 -0.58 19.66
N ASP A 32 14.67 -1.32 19.49
CA ASP A 32 14.72 -2.72 19.07
C ASP A 32 15.15 -2.81 17.60
N GLN A 33 16.42 -3.13 17.37
CA GLN A 33 17.00 -3.18 16.03
C GLN A 33 16.33 -4.22 15.14
N ALA A 34 15.86 -5.35 15.70
CA ALA A 34 15.19 -6.37 14.91
C ALA A 34 13.82 -5.87 14.41
N ALA A 35 13.07 -5.17 15.26
CA ALA A 35 11.81 -4.55 14.86
C ALA A 35 12.01 -3.40 13.85
N LEU A 36 13.07 -2.60 14.00
CA LEU A 36 13.43 -1.56 13.03
C LEU A 36 13.79 -2.13 11.66
N ASP A 37 14.60 -3.20 11.61
CA ASP A 37 14.98 -3.87 10.37
C ASP A 37 13.77 -4.55 9.71
N TYR A 38 12.88 -5.12 10.52
CA TYR A 38 11.62 -5.70 10.08
C TYR A 38 10.71 -4.63 9.46
N PHE A 39 10.51 -3.50 10.13
CA PHE A 39 9.76 -2.36 9.62
C PHE A 39 10.32 -1.89 8.28
N LYS A 40 11.64 -1.67 8.20
CA LYS A 40 12.31 -1.22 6.97
C LYS A 40 12.05 -2.18 5.80
N LYS A 41 12.24 -3.48 6.01
CA LYS A 41 12.02 -4.52 5.00
C LYS A 41 10.60 -4.45 4.44
N TYR A 42 9.58 -4.41 5.31
CA TYR A 42 8.19 -4.40 4.85
C TYR A 42 7.78 -3.05 4.27
N ASN A 43 8.39 -1.95 4.69
CA ASN A 43 8.16 -0.64 4.09
C ASN A 43 8.68 -0.61 2.64
N GLU A 44 9.86 -1.17 2.37
CA GLU A 44 10.38 -1.33 1.01
C GLU A 44 9.46 -2.23 0.16
N MET A 45 9.03 -3.38 0.70
CA MET A 45 8.10 -4.28 0.01
C MET A 45 6.75 -3.61 -0.30
N ARG A 46 6.20 -2.83 0.64
CA ARG A 46 4.97 -2.05 0.47
C ARG A 46 5.11 -1.04 -0.66
N ARG A 47 6.20 -0.27 -0.67
CA ARG A 47 6.48 0.73 -1.71
C ARG A 47 6.57 0.10 -3.10
N THR A 48 7.26 -1.03 -3.24
CA THR A 48 7.36 -1.74 -4.52
C THR A 48 6.00 -2.25 -4.97
N ALA A 49 5.24 -2.94 -4.10
CA ALA A 49 3.93 -3.47 -4.45
C ALA A 49 2.92 -2.36 -4.80
N ALA A 50 2.93 -1.26 -4.04
CA ALA A 50 2.08 -0.10 -4.30
C ALA A 50 2.41 0.52 -5.66
N LYS A 51 3.70 0.73 -5.96
CA LYS A 51 4.14 1.26 -7.25
C LYS A 51 3.69 0.36 -8.42
N GLU A 52 3.92 -0.95 -8.32
CA GLU A 52 3.52 -1.91 -9.35
C GLU A 52 1.99 -1.94 -9.55
N PHE A 53 1.22 -1.80 -8.47
CA PHE A 53 -0.23 -1.68 -8.56
C PHE A 53 -0.62 -0.38 -9.26
N THR A 54 -0.06 0.75 -8.82
CA THR A 54 -0.46 2.07 -9.32
C THR A 54 -0.12 2.28 -10.79
N GLU A 55 1.02 1.75 -11.25
CA GLU A 55 1.40 1.79 -12.66
C GLU A 55 0.45 1.00 -13.57
N LYS A 56 -0.20 -0.06 -13.05
CA LYS A 56 -1.06 -0.96 -13.83
C LYS A 56 -2.55 -0.64 -13.71
N TYR A 57 -2.99 -0.20 -12.54
CA TYR A 57 -4.40 -0.12 -12.18
C TYR A 57 -4.84 1.26 -11.69
N GLY A 58 -3.91 2.20 -11.52
CA GLY A 58 -4.22 3.54 -11.02
C GLY A 58 -4.01 3.71 -9.51
N PRO A 59 -4.20 4.94 -9.00
CA PRO A 59 -3.80 5.35 -7.66
C PRO A 59 -4.51 4.54 -6.56
N LEU A 60 -3.78 4.17 -5.50
CA LEU A 60 -4.35 3.46 -4.34
C LEU A 60 -5.03 4.42 -3.35
N ASN A 61 -4.55 5.66 -3.29
CA ASN A 61 -5.15 6.72 -2.49
C ASN A 61 -5.04 8.07 -3.22
N MET A 62 -5.81 9.06 -2.75
CA MET A 62 -5.84 10.39 -3.38
C MET A 62 -4.51 11.15 -3.33
N TRP A 63 -3.59 10.78 -2.44
CA TRP A 63 -2.26 11.38 -2.32
C TRP A 63 -1.28 10.85 -3.38
N ASP A 64 -1.59 9.71 -4.01
CA ASP A 64 -0.79 9.13 -5.09
C ASP A 64 -1.11 9.77 -6.46
N VAL A 65 -2.06 10.70 -6.52
CA VAL A 65 -2.50 11.33 -7.77
C VAL A 65 -1.62 12.52 -8.11
N GLU A 66 -0.93 12.46 -9.25
CA GLU A 66 -0.02 13.52 -9.71
C GLU A 66 -0.74 14.73 -10.35
N GLY A 67 -2.07 14.70 -10.47
CA GLY A 67 -2.86 15.86 -10.94
C GLY A 67 -2.68 16.18 -12.43
N GLY A 68 -2.51 15.15 -13.27
CA GLY A 68 -2.43 15.31 -14.73
C GLY A 68 -3.71 15.89 -15.38
N ASN A 69 -3.82 15.77 -16.71
CA ASN A 69 -4.94 16.34 -17.48
C ASN A 69 -6.35 15.84 -17.08
N ARG A 70 -6.43 14.77 -16.29
CA ARG A 70 -7.66 14.19 -15.75
C ARG A 70 -7.43 13.80 -14.29
N TRP A 71 -8.44 14.05 -13.45
CA TRP A 71 -8.49 13.54 -12.09
C TRP A 71 -8.83 12.04 -12.11
N ASN A 72 -7.81 11.19 -12.23
CA ASN A 72 -7.98 9.74 -12.42
C ASN A 72 -8.35 8.97 -11.13
N TRP A 73 -8.45 9.64 -9.98
CA TRP A 73 -8.95 9.04 -8.72
C TRP A 73 -10.40 8.56 -8.82
N VAL A 74 -11.20 9.13 -9.72
CA VAL A 74 -12.61 8.74 -9.91
C VAL A 74 -12.80 7.66 -10.97
N ASP A 75 -11.71 7.12 -11.54
CA ASP A 75 -11.79 6.17 -12.66
C ASP A 75 -12.01 4.72 -12.19
N ASP A 76 -11.64 4.40 -10.95
CA ASP A 76 -11.83 3.07 -10.36
C ASP A 76 -13.12 3.03 -9.52
N PRO A 77 -13.84 1.89 -9.53
CA PRO A 77 -15.06 1.73 -8.75
C PRO A 77 -14.74 1.91 -7.27
N TRP A 78 -15.48 2.80 -6.63
CA TRP A 78 -15.28 3.07 -5.23
C TRP A 78 -15.68 1.86 -4.38
N PRO A 79 -15.08 1.67 -3.18
CA PRO A 79 -15.39 0.53 -2.32
C PRO A 79 -16.88 0.38 -1.94
N TRP A 80 -17.67 1.46 -2.06
CA TRP A 80 -19.11 1.47 -1.81
C TRP A 80 -19.97 1.47 -3.07
N GLU A 81 -19.37 1.60 -4.26
CA GLU A 81 -20.04 1.35 -5.52
C GLU A 81 -20.15 -0.16 -5.68
N LYS A 82 -21.24 -0.72 -5.17
CA LYS A 82 -21.59 -2.12 -5.41
C LYS A 82 -21.64 -2.33 -6.93
N GLN A 83 -20.84 -3.27 -7.43
CA GLN A 83 -20.94 -3.80 -8.80
C GLN A 83 -22.30 -4.47 -9.02
#